data_AF-A0A2T2QYH8-F1
#
_entry.id   AF-A0A2T2QYH8-F1
#
_cell.length_a   1.000
_cell.length_b   1.000
_cell.length_c   1.000
_cell.angle_alpha   90.00
_cell.angle_beta   90.00
_cell.angle_gamma   90.00
#
_symmetry.space_group_name_H-M   'P 1'
#
loop_
_entity.id
_entity.type
_entity.pdbx_description
1 polymer ?
#
loop_
_entity_poly.entity_id
_entity_poly.type
_entity_poly.pdbx_seq_one_letter_code
_entity_poly.pdbx_strand_id
1 'polypeptide(L)' 'MIKVGQLAPDFTLTGYIKGEFKNFTLSEVMQNGQWAVVFFYPLDFTFICPTEIPGFNKHH' A
#
# COMPACT_ATOMS: atom_id res chain seq x y z
N MET A 1 -2.67 17.41 8.91
CA MET A 1 -1.42 17.53 8.13
C MET A 1 -0.52 16.36 8.54
N ILE A 2 -0.11 15.50 7.62
CA ILE A 2 0.77 14.36 7.90
C ILE A 2 2.23 14.86 7.94
N LYS A 3 3.04 14.37 8.90
CA LYS A 3 4.43 14.79 9.09
C LYS A 3 5.36 13.58 9.20
N VAL A 4 6.56 13.72 8.66
CA VAL A 4 7.62 12.72 8.77
C VAL A 4 8.05 12.57 10.23
N GLY A 5 8.33 11.35 10.66
CA GLY A 5 8.75 11.02 12.03
C GLY A 5 7.61 10.92 13.06
N GLN A 6 6.37 11.20 12.65
CA GLN A 6 5.17 10.90 13.45
C GLN A 6 4.62 9.52 13.09
N LEU A 7 3.82 8.94 13.98
CA LEU A 7 3.09 7.72 13.69
C LEU A 7 2.21 7.94 12.45
N ALA A 8 2.28 7.02 11.49
CA ALA A 8 1.42 7.06 10.32
C ALA A 8 -0.05 6.96 10.76
N PRO A 9 -0.97 7.74 10.15
CA PRO A 9 -2.39 7.61 10.44
C PRO A 9 -2.86 6.20 10.11
N ASP A 10 -3.58 5.57 11.04
CA ASP A 10 -4.18 4.27 10.77
C ASP A 10 -5.38 4.43 9.83
N PHE A 11 -5.52 3.48 8.91
CA PHE A 11 -6.62 3.47 7.95
C PHE A 11 -6.96 2.04 7.58
N THR A 12 -8.24 1.81 7.26
CA THR A 12 -8.74 0.54 6.72
C THR A 12 -9.24 0.75 5.31
N LEU A 13 -8.77 -0.07 4.37
CA LEU A 13 -9.16 -0.02 2.96
C LEU A 13 -9.52 -1.42 2.46
N THR A 14 -10.44 -1.50 1.52
CA THR A 14 -10.69 -2.72 0.77
C THR A 14 -9.65 -2.85 -0.32
N GLY A 15 -8.87 -3.93 -0.27
CA GLY A 15 -7.85 -4.27 -1.26
C GLY A 15 -8.14 -5.61 -1.92
N TYR A 16 -7.42 -5.89 -2.99
CA TYR A 16 -7.51 -7.15 -3.72
C TYR A 16 -6.21 -7.94 -3.57
N ILE A 17 -6.30 -9.18 -3.09
CA ILE A 17 -5.14 -10.07 -2.96
C ILE A 17 -5.52 -11.48 -3.41
N LYS A 18 -4.71 -12.08 -4.28
CA LYS A 18 -4.82 -13.49 -4.71
C LYS A 18 -6.24 -13.94 -5.12
N GLY A 19 -7.01 -13.08 -5.81
CA GLY A 19 -8.36 -13.46 -6.26
C GLY A 19 -9.50 -12.89 -5.42
N GLU A 20 -9.21 -12.38 -4.23
CA GLU A 20 -10.24 -12.04 -3.23
C GLU A 20 -10.13 -10.58 -2.76
N PHE A 21 -11.29 -9.97 -2.51
CA PHE A 21 -11.38 -8.70 -1.82
C PHE A 21 -11.30 -8.92 -0.31
N LYS A 22 -10.41 -8.18 0.36
CA LYS A 22 -10.25 -8.20 1.80
C LYS A 22 -10.10 -6.78 2.31
N ASN A 23 -10.47 -6.55 3.57
CA ASN A 23 -10.16 -5.30 4.25
C ASN A 23 -8.76 -5.42 4.85
N PHE A 24 -7.98 -4.35 4.72
CA PHE A 24 -6.63 -4.23 5.25
C PHE A 24 -6.56 -3.01 6.14
N THR A 25 -6.08 -3.19 7.37
CA THR A 25 -5.78 -2.10 8.30
C THR A 25 -4.27 -1.91 8.38
N LEU A 26 -3.79 -0.67 8.28
CA LEU A 26 -2.34 -0.39 8.27
C LEU A 26 -1.64 -0.93 9.53
N SER A 27 -2.25 -0.72 10.71
CA SER A 27 -1.71 -1.24 11.97
C SER A 27 -1.60 -2.77 12.01
N GLU A 28 -2.51 -3.50 11.35
CA GLU A 28 -2.46 -4.97 11.23
C GLU A 28 -1.31 -5.42 10.32
N VAL A 29 -1.08 -4.71 9.22
CA VAL A 29 0.01 -5.02 8.27
C VAL A 29 1.39 -4.77 8.89
N MET A 30 1.50 -3.79 9.79
CA MET A 30 2.75 -3.46 10.50
C MET A 30 3.02 -4.30 11.75
N GLN A 31 2.16 -5.29 12.07
CA GLN A 31 2.35 -6.16 13.23
C GLN A 31 3.67 -6.93 13.16
N ASN A 32 4.14 -7.42 14.30
CA ASN A 32 5.35 -8.24 14.42
C ASN A 32 6.64 -7.57 13.90
N GLY A 33 6.67 -6.22 13.88
CA GLY A 33 7.83 -5.46 13.41
C GLY A 33 7.98 -5.46 11.88
N GLN A 34 6.92 -5.80 11.14
CA GLN A 34 6.94 -5.72 9.69
C GLN A 34 6.91 -4.26 9.22
N TRP A 35 7.73 -3.96 8.23
CA TRP A 35 7.72 -2.67 7.57
C TRP A 35 6.61 -2.64 6.52
N ALA A 36 5.82 -1.56 6.52
CA ALA A 36 4.83 -1.29 5.48
C ALA A 36 5.31 -0.13 4.59
N VAL A 37 5.22 -0.33 3.28
CA VAL A 37 5.43 0.72 2.28
C VAL A 37 4.08 1.03 1.63
N VAL A 38 3.61 2.27 1.79
CA VAL A 38 2.33 2.73 1.23
C VAL A 38 2.62 3.66 0.06
N PHE A 39 2.08 3.33 -1.11
CA PHE A 39 2.21 4.13 -2.32
C PHE A 39 0.84 4.56 -2.82
N PHE A 40 0.68 5.84 -3.12
CA PHE A 40 -0.53 6.39 -3.70
C PHE A 40 -0.26 6.74 -5.16
N TYR A 41 -1.11 6.26 -6.06
CA TYR A 41 -1.09 6.61 -7.47
C TYR A 41 -2.43 7.25 -7.85
N PRO A 42 -2.45 8.12 -8.87
CA PRO A 42 -3.59 9.02 -9.09
C PRO A 42 -4.84 8.32 -9.61
N LEU A 43 -4.70 7.37 -10.54
CA LEU A 43 -5.83 6.64 -11.12
C LEU A 43 -5.35 5.40 -11.90
N ASP A 44 -6.11 4.32 -11.81
CA ASP A 44 -5.95 3.10 -12.60
C ASP A 44 -5.98 3.40 -14.11
N PHE A 45 -5.19 2.64 -14.89
CA PHE A 45 -5.14 2.72 -16.36
C PHE A 45 -4.71 4.08 -16.95
N THR A 46 -3.95 4.88 -16.19
CA THR A 46 -3.30 6.10 -16.70
C THR A 46 -1.88 5.86 -17.20
N PHE A 47 -1.37 6.79 -18.02
CA PHE A 47 -0.09 6.66 -18.74
C PHE A 47 1.17 6.55 -17.85
N ILE A 48 1.06 6.82 -16.54
CA ILE A 48 2.17 6.76 -15.57
C ILE A 48 2.17 5.44 -14.76
N CYS A 49 1.16 4.57 -14.90
CA CYS A 49 1.07 3.36 -14.08
C CYS A 49 1.74 2.05 -14.58
N PRO A 50 2.33 1.90 -15.79
CA PRO A 50 2.81 0.57 -16.19
C PRO A 50 4.22 0.19 -15.70
N THR A 51 5.00 1.08 -15.07
CA THR A 51 6.39 0.76 -14.67
C THR A 51 6.60 0.54 -13.18
N GLU A 52 5.87 1.23 -12.31
CA GLU A 52 6.15 1.24 -10.86
C GLU A 52 5.65 -0.03 -10.16
N ILE A 53 4.42 -0.45 -10.45
CA ILE A 53 3.80 -1.63 -9.82
C ILE A 53 4.51 -2.94 -10.23
N PRO A 54 4.81 -3.21 -11.52
CA PRO A 54 5.57 -4.40 -11.89
C PRO A 54 7.02 -4.37 -11.39
N GLY A 55 7.62 -3.18 -11.26
CA GLY A 55 8.97 -3.01 -10.72
C GLY A 55 9.07 -3.48 -9.27
N PHE A 56 8.13 -3.06 -8.40
CA PHE A 56 8.10 -3.50 -7.01
C PHE A 56 7.97 -5.04 -6.91
N ASN A 57 7.03 -5.63 -7.65
CA ASN A 57 6.74 -7.07 -7.62
C ASN A 57 7.85 -7.96 -8.22
N LYS A 58 8.82 -7.38 -8.95
CA LYS A 58 9.97 -8.13 -9.49
C LYS A 58 11.12 -8.25 -8.48
N HIS A 59 11.21 -7.32 -7.53
CA HIS A 59 12.34 -7.18 -6.62
C HIS A 59 12.02 -7.57 -5.18
N HIS A 60 10.76 -7.83 -4.86
CA HIS A 60 10.24 -8.19 -3.54
C HIS A 60 9.10 -9.20 -3.67
#